data_AF-A0A2E0GUY3-F1
#
_entry.id   AF-A0A2E0GUY3-F1
#
_cell.length_a   1.000
_cell.length_b   1.000
_cell.length_c   1.000
_cell.angle_alpha   90.00
_cell.angle_beta   90.00
_cell.angle_gamma   90.00
#
_symmetry.space_group_name_H-M   'P 1'
#
loop_
_entity.id
_entity.type
_entity.pdbx_description
1 polymer ?
#
loop_
_entity_poly.entity_id
_entity_poly.type
_entity_poly.pdbx_seq_one_letter_code
_entity_poly.pdbx_strand_id
1 'polypeptide(L)'
;MKYSYFSPGKAGKHLIREMFWHNNKTHCLFCCGHPPIYAVMSVPAGKSFDFDWYWEDDNTGELVHTTHSEYSDIRFNPFYRETWYPKPTNGRYTIKELLKPKNNKITGTSGSTRCTGDFHKCFKHAFDMDIIVNPLVMLGYGGNLGTGKLGELLRNHDPNLVNIPTEYVVDELNKRKNIVTHKEDIRELARNLFIGLGHLPYKNPNVLYTNTTEKYIQQVTKLINEHRQFEKDIITCLDYYNISYDIFNLDKDDYNQRFNLDQTFTKQQDTMHIYEEFIEPIEVIEGWIDNYIKENP
;
A
#
# COMPACT_ATOMS: atom_id res chain seq x y z
N MET A 1 -1.22 -22.27 4.61
CA MET A 1 -0.10 -21.35 4.88
C MET A 1 -0.62 -19.92 4.78
N LYS A 2 -0.21 -19.01 5.66
CA LYS A 2 -0.59 -17.59 5.62
C LYS A 2 0.61 -16.73 5.19
N TYR A 3 0.34 -15.56 4.62
CA TYR A 3 1.35 -14.73 3.95
C TYR A 3 1.43 -13.32 4.54
N SER A 4 2.60 -12.71 4.42
CA SER A 4 2.80 -11.29 4.71
C SER A 4 3.50 -10.66 3.51
N TYR A 5 2.97 -9.57 2.97
CA TYR A 5 3.39 -8.99 1.70
C TYR A 5 3.94 -7.58 1.92
N PHE A 6 5.27 -7.46 1.83
CA PHE A 6 6.03 -6.23 1.97
C PHE A 6 6.27 -5.63 0.57
N SER A 7 5.57 -4.54 0.27
CA SER A 7 5.64 -3.88 -1.04
C SER A 7 6.41 -2.55 -0.97
N PRO A 8 7.44 -2.34 -1.81
CA PRO A 8 8.04 -1.03 -2.00
C PRO A 8 7.08 -0.11 -2.78
N GLY A 9 6.27 0.64 -2.04
CA GLY A 9 5.38 1.67 -2.61
C GLY A 9 4.02 1.14 -3.11
N LYS A 10 3.81 1.18 -4.44
CA LYS A 10 2.54 0.76 -5.08
C LYS A 10 2.60 -0.66 -5.69
N ALA A 11 3.73 -1.34 -5.59
CA ALA A 11 4.05 -2.51 -6.39
C ALA A 11 3.18 -3.75 -6.08
N GLY A 12 2.32 -4.16 -7.02
CA GLY A 12 1.53 -5.41 -6.98
C GLY A 12 0.49 -5.54 -5.86
N LYS A 13 0.37 -4.56 -4.96
CA LYS A 13 -0.47 -4.65 -3.76
C LYS A 13 -1.98 -4.69 -4.05
N HIS A 14 -2.41 -4.07 -5.14
CA HIS A 14 -3.83 -4.12 -5.55
C HIS A 14 -4.14 -5.49 -6.13
N LEU A 15 -3.34 -5.89 -7.13
CA LEU A 15 -3.44 -7.19 -7.79
C LEU A 15 -3.46 -8.36 -6.81
N ILE A 16 -2.51 -8.43 -5.85
CA ILE A 16 -2.45 -9.54 -4.91
C ILE A 16 -3.71 -9.62 -4.01
N ARG A 17 -4.27 -8.49 -3.59
CA ARG A 17 -5.47 -8.48 -2.75
C ARG A 17 -6.70 -8.91 -3.53
N GLU A 18 -6.84 -8.43 -4.76
CA GLU A 18 -7.91 -8.89 -5.65
C GLU A 18 -7.78 -10.40 -5.91
N MET A 19 -6.56 -10.90 -6.20
CA MET A 19 -6.34 -12.33 -6.35
C MET A 19 -6.78 -13.12 -5.11
N PHE A 20 -6.50 -12.63 -3.89
CA PHE A 20 -6.97 -13.30 -2.67
C PHE A 20 -8.50 -13.29 -2.57
N TRP A 21 -9.19 -12.18 -2.89
CA TRP A 21 -10.66 -12.16 -2.98
C TRP A 21 -11.23 -13.15 -4.00
N HIS A 22 -10.65 -13.25 -5.18
CA HIS A 22 -11.08 -14.20 -6.22
C HIS A 22 -11.01 -15.65 -5.74
N ASN A 23 -10.05 -15.94 -4.88
CA ASN A 23 -9.87 -17.27 -4.28
C ASN A 23 -10.61 -17.43 -2.95
N ASN A 24 -11.58 -16.55 -2.63
CA ASN A 24 -12.35 -16.56 -1.39
C ASN A 24 -11.44 -16.58 -0.14
N LYS A 25 -10.32 -15.86 -0.20
CA LYS A 25 -9.37 -15.72 0.90
C LYS A 25 -9.51 -14.35 1.58
N THR A 26 -9.20 -14.34 2.87
CA THR A 26 -9.24 -13.16 3.72
C THR A 26 -7.98 -12.32 3.57
N HIS A 27 -8.06 -11.01 3.75
CA HIS A 27 -6.87 -10.17 3.80
C HIS A 27 -6.97 -9.00 4.75
N CYS A 28 -5.81 -8.55 5.23
CA CYS A 28 -5.63 -7.31 5.94
C CYS A 28 -4.74 -6.37 5.12
N LEU A 29 -5.17 -5.12 4.92
CA LEU A 29 -4.33 -4.03 4.44
C LEU A 29 -4.04 -3.06 5.58
N PHE A 30 -2.77 -2.87 5.88
CA PHE A 30 -2.32 -1.72 6.65
C PHE A 30 -2.06 -0.53 5.73
N CYS A 31 -2.71 0.58 6.05
CA CYS A 31 -2.51 1.86 5.38
C CYS A 31 -1.58 2.74 6.21
N CYS A 32 -0.31 2.78 5.81
CA CYS A 32 0.73 3.56 6.49
C CYS A 32 1.05 4.90 5.83
N GLY A 33 0.56 5.16 4.60
CA GLY A 33 0.79 6.42 3.88
C GLY A 33 0.11 7.64 4.53
N HIS A 34 0.37 8.84 3.98
CA HIS A 34 0.05 10.17 4.52
C HIS A 34 -1.10 10.13 5.55
N PRO A 35 -0.78 10.34 6.84
CA PRO A 35 -1.62 9.97 7.98
C PRO A 35 -3.10 10.38 7.85
N PRO A 36 -4.00 9.60 8.46
CA PRO A 36 -3.73 8.69 9.59
C PRO A 36 -3.57 7.22 9.24
N ILE A 37 -3.11 6.46 10.24
CA ILE A 37 -2.87 5.03 10.15
C ILE A 37 -4.15 4.28 10.47
N TYR A 38 -4.46 3.29 9.65
CA TYR A 38 -5.59 2.40 9.86
C TYR A 38 -5.32 1.04 9.23
N ALA A 39 -6.08 0.04 9.67
CA ALA A 39 -6.16 -1.26 9.02
C ALA A 39 -7.56 -1.44 8.43
N VAL A 40 -7.63 -2.13 7.30
CA VAL A 40 -8.88 -2.69 6.78
C VAL A 40 -8.71 -4.19 6.61
N MET A 41 -9.65 -4.96 7.12
CA MET A 41 -9.72 -6.41 6.97
C MET A 41 -10.92 -6.73 6.11
N SER A 42 -10.77 -7.68 5.20
CA SER A 42 -11.84 -8.15 4.34
C SER A 42 -11.97 -9.66 4.45
N VAL A 43 -13.20 -10.10 4.72
CA VAL A 43 -13.56 -11.50 4.90
C VAL A 43 -14.63 -11.87 3.87
N PRO A 44 -14.28 -12.65 2.83
CA PRO A 44 -15.27 -13.21 1.92
C PRO A 44 -16.20 -14.19 2.64
N ALA A 45 -17.51 -14.00 2.50
CA ALA A 45 -18.57 -14.82 3.07
C ALA A 45 -19.50 -15.33 1.94
N GLY A 46 -18.94 -16.11 1.02
CA GLY A 46 -19.66 -16.63 -0.14
C GLY A 46 -19.85 -15.57 -1.22
N LYS A 47 -21.03 -14.96 -1.32
CA LYS A 47 -21.32 -13.85 -2.26
C LYS A 47 -21.24 -12.47 -1.61
N SER A 48 -21.09 -12.40 -0.29
CA SER A 48 -20.94 -11.16 0.46
C SER A 48 -19.51 -11.01 0.96
N PHE A 49 -19.16 -9.78 1.34
CA PHE A 49 -17.87 -9.41 1.89
C PHE A 49 -18.09 -8.61 3.16
N ASP A 50 -17.49 -9.07 4.25
CA ASP A 50 -17.44 -8.31 5.49
C ASP A 50 -16.13 -7.52 5.54
N PHE A 51 -16.24 -6.26 5.93
CA PHE A 51 -15.14 -5.33 6.06
C PHE A 51 -15.07 -4.81 7.48
N ASP A 52 -13.91 -4.94 8.10
CA ASP A 52 -13.62 -4.34 9.39
C ASP A 52 -12.55 -3.28 9.25
N TRP A 53 -12.84 -2.06 9.66
CA TRP A 53 -11.85 -1.00 9.76
C TRP A 53 -11.45 -0.75 11.20
N TYR A 54 -10.16 -0.58 11.39
CA TYR A 54 -9.53 -0.32 12.68
C TYR A 54 -8.68 0.94 12.57
N TRP A 55 -8.85 1.87 13.50
CA TRP A 55 -7.94 3.00 13.70
C TRP A 55 -7.90 3.35 15.18
N GLU A 56 -6.87 4.05 15.60
CA GLU A 56 -6.81 4.63 16.94
C GLU A 56 -7.39 6.04 16.90
N ASP A 57 -8.27 6.38 17.82
CA ASP A 57 -8.75 7.76 17.98
C ASP A 57 -7.62 8.65 18.52
N ASP A 58 -7.34 9.75 17.82
CA ASP A 58 -6.21 10.65 18.11
C ASP A 58 -6.33 11.36 19.48
N ASN A 59 -7.53 11.47 20.06
CA ASN A 59 -7.75 12.19 21.32
C ASN A 59 -7.70 11.25 22.53
N THR A 60 -8.27 10.05 22.39
CA THR A 60 -8.43 9.10 23.50
C THR A 60 -7.35 8.02 23.51
N GLY A 61 -6.73 7.73 22.35
CA GLY A 61 -5.84 6.59 22.17
C GLY A 61 -6.57 5.24 22.13
N GLU A 62 -7.90 5.22 22.16
CA GLU A 62 -8.70 4.00 22.10
C GLU A 62 -8.75 3.43 20.68
N LEU A 63 -8.78 2.10 20.57
CA LEU A 63 -9.00 1.42 19.31
C LEU A 63 -10.47 1.57 18.90
N VAL A 64 -10.70 2.23 17.76
CA VAL A 64 -12.00 2.28 17.11
C VAL A 64 -12.11 1.16 16.10
N HIS A 65 -13.24 0.46 16.13
CA HIS A 65 -13.59 -0.62 15.20
C HIS A 65 -14.98 -0.36 14.62
N THR A 66 -15.12 -0.57 13.31
CA THR A 66 -16.39 -0.47 12.59
C THR A 66 -16.46 -1.55 11.53
N THR A 67 -17.66 -2.06 11.29
CA THR A 67 -17.93 -3.15 10.35
C THR A 67 -18.89 -2.71 9.25
N HIS A 68 -18.76 -3.29 8.07
CA HIS A 68 -19.72 -3.19 6.98
C HIS A 68 -19.79 -4.49 6.20
N SER A 69 -21.00 -4.87 5.79
CA SER A 69 -21.23 -6.00 4.92
C SER A 69 -21.67 -5.50 3.54
N GLU A 70 -20.94 -5.92 2.52
CA GLU A 70 -21.29 -5.75 1.11
C GLU A 70 -21.96 -7.04 0.63
N TYR A 71 -23.21 -6.95 0.18
CA TYR A 71 -24.00 -8.12 -0.21
C TYR A 71 -23.99 -8.37 -1.72
N SER A 72 -23.37 -7.47 -2.50
CA SER A 72 -23.12 -7.68 -3.91
C SER A 72 -21.83 -8.47 -4.14
N ASP A 73 -21.81 -9.25 -5.23
CA ASP A 73 -20.62 -9.97 -5.64
C ASP A 73 -19.61 -8.98 -6.27
N ILE A 74 -18.77 -8.41 -5.42
CA ILE A 74 -17.77 -7.41 -5.80
C ILE A 74 -16.47 -8.03 -6.33
N ARG A 75 -16.35 -9.36 -6.41
CA ARG A 75 -15.12 -10.04 -6.84
C ARG A 75 -14.63 -9.49 -8.17
N PHE A 76 -15.54 -9.34 -9.13
CA PHE A 76 -15.22 -8.90 -10.48
C PHE A 76 -15.45 -7.40 -10.70
N ASN A 77 -15.60 -6.59 -9.64
CA ASN A 77 -15.82 -5.17 -9.78
C ASN A 77 -14.47 -4.42 -9.76
N PRO A 78 -13.91 -4.01 -10.93
CA PRO A 78 -12.62 -3.33 -11.00
C PRO A 78 -12.65 -1.93 -10.36
N PHE A 79 -13.84 -1.42 -10.02
CA PHE A 79 -14.03 -0.13 -9.38
C PHE A 79 -14.20 -0.23 -7.86
N TYR A 80 -14.37 -1.44 -7.31
CA TYR A 80 -14.50 -1.61 -5.87
C TYR A 80 -13.15 -1.45 -5.19
N ARG A 81 -13.08 -0.61 -4.16
CA ARG A 81 -11.86 -0.40 -3.37
C ARG A 81 -12.19 -0.69 -1.92
N GLU A 82 -11.46 -1.61 -1.27
CA GLU A 82 -11.59 -1.87 0.19
C GLU A 82 -11.35 -0.63 1.08
N THR A 83 -10.67 0.39 0.56
CA THR A 83 -10.50 1.68 1.24
C THR A 83 -11.76 2.56 1.14
N TRP A 84 -12.74 2.16 0.33
CA TRP A 84 -14.06 2.76 0.28
C TRP A 84 -14.73 2.55 1.61
N TYR A 85 -15.33 3.62 2.14
CA TYR A 85 -15.90 3.61 3.47
C TYR A 85 -17.36 4.05 3.39
N PRO A 86 -18.30 3.25 3.89
CA PRO A 86 -19.74 3.41 3.64
C PRO A 86 -20.39 4.52 4.48
N LYS A 87 -19.62 5.53 4.91
CA LYS A 87 -20.16 6.74 5.53
C LYS A 87 -20.02 7.92 4.56
N PRO A 88 -21.09 8.72 4.36
CA PRO A 88 -21.01 9.93 3.56
C PRO A 88 -19.96 10.88 4.14
N THR A 89 -18.93 11.14 3.36
CA THR A 89 -17.95 12.19 3.59
C THR A 89 -18.12 13.18 2.43
N ASN A 90 -18.56 14.42 2.67
CA ASN A 90 -18.75 15.52 1.69
C ASN A 90 -18.04 15.34 0.31
N GLY A 91 -18.55 14.46 -0.55
CA GLY A 91 -18.00 14.13 -1.87
C GLY A 91 -16.75 13.20 -1.99
N ARG A 92 -16.27 12.51 -0.94
CA ARG A 92 -15.03 11.67 -0.99
C ARG A 92 -15.04 10.37 -0.18
N TYR A 93 -15.70 9.32 -0.66
CA TYR A 93 -15.88 8.03 0.04
C TYR A 93 -14.59 7.22 0.30
N THR A 94 -13.67 7.70 1.13
CA THR A 94 -12.53 6.91 1.62
C THR A 94 -12.34 7.14 3.11
N ILE A 95 -12.09 6.06 3.87
CA ILE A 95 -11.78 6.16 5.30
C ILE A 95 -10.59 7.11 5.54
N LYS A 96 -9.63 7.12 4.61
CA LYS A 96 -8.48 8.03 4.66
C LYS A 96 -8.90 9.50 4.73
N GLU A 97 -9.87 9.94 3.93
CA GLU A 97 -10.32 11.33 4.00
C GLU A 97 -11.12 11.59 5.29
N LEU A 98 -11.94 10.64 5.73
CA LEU A 98 -12.68 10.76 6.99
C LEU A 98 -11.76 11.05 8.18
N LEU A 99 -10.68 10.26 8.30
CA LEU A 99 -9.84 10.26 9.49
C LEU A 99 -8.83 11.43 9.54
N LYS A 100 -8.67 12.21 8.46
CA LYS A 100 -7.70 13.32 8.41
C LYS A 100 -8.03 14.39 9.46
N PRO A 101 -7.04 14.93 10.19
CA PRO A 101 -7.26 15.95 11.22
C PRO A 101 -8.05 17.17 10.73
N LYS A 102 -7.79 17.65 9.51
CA LYS A 102 -8.51 18.79 8.91
C LYS A 102 -10.02 18.56 8.76
N ASN A 103 -10.46 17.31 8.72
CA ASN A 103 -11.86 16.92 8.54
C ASN A 103 -12.55 16.60 9.87
N ASN A 104 -11.81 16.50 10.99
CA ASN A 104 -12.38 16.18 12.31
C ASN A 104 -13.50 17.15 12.72
N LYS A 105 -13.37 18.45 12.41
CA LYS A 105 -14.43 19.44 12.66
C LYS A 105 -15.78 19.11 11.99
N ILE A 106 -15.76 18.31 10.93
CA ILE A 106 -16.94 17.94 10.14
C ILE A 106 -17.41 16.54 10.53
N THR A 107 -16.47 15.61 10.71
CA THR A 107 -16.75 14.18 10.87
C THR A 107 -16.85 13.75 12.34
N GLY A 108 -16.35 14.57 13.27
CA GLY A 108 -16.16 14.22 14.67
C GLY A 108 -15.22 13.02 14.87
N THR A 109 -14.41 12.68 13.87
CA THR A 109 -13.52 11.52 13.87
C THR A 109 -12.11 11.96 13.47
N SER A 110 -11.10 11.54 14.23
CA SER A 110 -9.68 11.73 13.91
C SER A 110 -8.90 10.46 14.15
N GLY A 111 -8.14 10.02 13.15
CA GLY A 111 -7.22 8.88 13.31
C GLY A 111 -5.85 9.33 13.80
N SER A 112 -5.25 8.54 14.68
CA SER A 112 -3.90 8.74 15.17
C SER A 112 -2.86 8.59 14.06
N THR A 113 -1.85 9.45 14.12
CA THR A 113 -0.72 9.41 13.17
C THR A 113 0.49 8.66 13.73
N ARG A 114 0.51 8.43 15.04
CA ARG A 114 1.62 7.80 15.77
C ARG A 114 1.22 6.52 16.51
N CYS A 115 -0.09 6.23 16.57
CA CYS A 115 -0.63 5.05 17.24
C CYS A 115 -0.10 4.91 18.68
N THR A 116 -0.28 5.94 19.51
CA THR A 116 0.28 5.99 20.88
C THR A 116 -0.51 5.19 21.90
N GLY A 117 -1.65 4.62 21.53
CA GLY A 117 -2.50 3.84 22.41
C GLY A 117 -2.71 2.43 21.88
N ASP A 118 -3.97 2.13 21.58
CA ASP A 118 -4.46 0.77 21.46
C ASP A 118 -4.48 0.21 20.03
N PHE A 119 -3.90 0.91 19.04
CA PHE A 119 -3.93 0.44 17.65
C PHE A 119 -3.43 -1.01 17.48
N HIS A 120 -2.38 -1.40 18.22
CA HIS A 120 -1.80 -2.75 18.19
C HIS A 120 -2.80 -3.86 18.57
N LYS A 121 -3.90 -3.55 19.27
CA LYS A 121 -4.91 -4.55 19.66
C LYS A 121 -5.62 -5.18 18.45
N CYS A 122 -5.61 -4.55 17.27
CA CYS A 122 -6.13 -5.15 16.04
C CYS A 122 -5.19 -6.21 15.43
N PHE A 123 -3.92 -6.28 15.83
CA PHE A 123 -2.92 -7.14 15.17
C PHE A 123 -3.25 -8.62 15.26
N LYS A 124 -3.87 -9.07 16.36
CA LYS A 124 -4.33 -10.47 16.50
C LYS A 124 -5.32 -10.85 15.38
N HIS A 125 -6.25 -9.95 15.03
CA HIS A 125 -7.20 -10.19 13.94
C HIS A 125 -6.48 -10.15 12.58
N ALA A 126 -5.46 -9.28 12.43
CA ALA A 126 -4.66 -9.24 11.20
C ALA A 126 -3.91 -10.56 10.97
N PHE A 127 -3.35 -11.17 12.01
CA PHE A 127 -2.68 -12.47 11.92
C PHE A 127 -3.63 -13.64 11.64
N ASP A 128 -4.94 -13.45 11.89
CA ASP A 128 -5.96 -14.42 11.47
C ASP A 128 -6.22 -14.41 9.96
N MET A 129 -5.86 -13.36 9.23
CA MET A 129 -6.08 -13.25 7.79
C MET A 129 -5.09 -14.07 6.95
N ASP A 130 -5.51 -14.52 5.76
CA ASP A 130 -4.67 -15.31 4.85
C ASP A 130 -3.47 -14.52 4.32
N ILE A 131 -3.64 -13.21 4.08
CA ILE A 131 -2.55 -12.30 3.72
C ILE A 131 -2.62 -10.98 4.51
N ILE A 132 -1.45 -10.50 4.94
CA ILE A 132 -1.28 -9.14 5.48
C ILE A 132 -0.49 -8.33 4.46
N VAL A 133 -1.00 -7.18 4.06
CA VAL A 133 -0.36 -6.27 3.10
C VAL A 133 0.16 -5.03 3.82
N ASN A 134 1.42 -4.69 3.57
CA ASN A 134 2.20 -3.64 4.25
C ASN A 134 2.35 -3.83 5.76
N PRO A 135 2.86 -4.98 6.22
CA PRO A 135 3.04 -5.28 7.65
C PRO A 135 4.08 -4.39 8.38
N LEU A 136 4.78 -3.47 7.68
CA LEU A 136 5.73 -2.53 8.30
C LEU A 136 5.14 -1.73 9.47
N VAL A 137 3.83 -1.43 9.43
CA VAL A 137 3.12 -0.78 10.54
C VAL A 137 3.18 -1.62 11.81
N MET A 138 3.08 -2.93 11.67
CA MET A 138 3.13 -3.87 12.80
C MET A 138 4.53 -3.91 13.43
N LEU A 139 5.57 -3.54 12.68
CA LEU A 139 6.95 -3.40 13.19
C LEU A 139 7.25 -1.98 13.70
N GLY A 140 6.26 -1.10 13.73
CA GLY A 140 6.40 0.26 14.25
C GLY A 140 6.80 1.32 13.22
N TYR A 141 6.73 1.01 11.93
CA TYR A 141 7.10 1.94 10.86
C TYR A 141 5.86 2.45 10.12
N GLY A 142 5.50 3.70 10.39
CA GLY A 142 4.43 4.44 9.72
C GLY A 142 4.97 5.52 8.77
N GLY A 143 4.38 5.65 7.59
CA GLY A 143 4.76 6.66 6.62
C GLY A 143 4.43 6.29 5.16
N ASN A 144 4.71 7.23 4.25
CA ASN A 144 4.56 6.98 2.82
C ASN A 144 5.54 5.90 2.36
N LEU A 145 5.02 4.75 1.93
CA LEU A 145 5.79 3.66 1.33
C LEU A 145 6.56 4.15 0.10
N GLY A 146 7.80 3.66 -0.06
CA GLY A 146 8.65 4.02 -1.19
C GLY A 146 9.29 5.40 -1.10
N THR A 147 9.11 6.12 0.01
CA THR A 147 9.76 7.43 0.22
C THR A 147 11.06 7.30 1.00
N GLY A 148 12.00 8.21 0.71
CA GLY A 148 13.30 8.26 1.39
C GLY A 148 13.18 8.42 2.91
N LYS A 149 12.16 9.16 3.40
CA LYS A 149 11.92 9.37 4.83
C LYS A 149 11.57 8.08 5.57
N LEU A 150 10.67 7.26 5.02
CA LEU A 150 10.34 5.98 5.65
C LEU A 150 11.50 4.99 5.50
N GLY A 151 12.21 5.03 4.36
CA GLY A 151 13.40 4.19 4.15
C GLY A 151 14.51 4.48 5.15
N GLU A 152 14.70 5.75 5.54
CA GLU A 152 15.65 6.14 6.58
C GLU A 152 15.30 5.54 7.95
N LEU A 153 14.03 5.55 8.35
CA LEU A 153 13.60 4.90 9.59
C LEU A 153 13.90 3.39 9.58
N LEU A 154 13.68 2.72 8.45
CA LEU A 154 13.97 1.29 8.29
C LEU A 154 15.47 0.98 8.39
N ARG A 155 16.32 1.78 7.70
CA ARG A 155 17.78 1.60 7.75
C ARG A 155 18.37 1.87 9.12
N ASN A 156 17.82 2.85 9.85
CA ASN A 156 18.29 3.22 11.18
C ASN A 156 17.66 2.39 12.29
N HIS A 157 16.74 1.48 11.95
CA HIS A 157 15.95 0.70 12.91
C HIS A 157 15.23 1.60 13.94
N ASP A 158 14.71 2.74 13.49
CA ASP A 158 14.09 3.78 14.31
C ASP A 158 12.56 3.82 14.09
N PRO A 159 11.78 2.94 14.75
CA PRO A 159 10.33 2.92 14.59
C PRO A 159 9.70 4.21 15.13
N ASN A 160 8.77 4.79 14.36
CA ASN A 160 8.10 6.05 14.70
C ASN A 160 6.69 5.87 15.27
N LEU A 161 6.15 4.65 15.26
CA LEU A 161 4.93 4.28 15.97
C LEU A 161 5.26 3.77 17.35
N VAL A 162 4.38 4.06 18.30
CA VAL A 162 4.61 3.82 19.73
C VAL A 162 3.79 2.61 20.19
N ASN A 163 4.19 1.98 21.29
CA ASN A 163 3.44 0.89 21.93
C ASN A 163 3.15 -0.31 21.02
N ILE A 164 4.05 -0.56 20.08
CA ILE A 164 4.02 -1.75 19.23
C ILE A 164 4.65 -2.92 20.00
N PRO A 165 3.95 -4.06 20.17
CA PRO A 165 4.49 -5.24 20.82
C PRO A 165 5.40 -6.00 19.84
N THR A 166 6.59 -5.45 19.58
CA THR A 166 7.49 -5.92 18.51
C THR A 166 7.85 -7.40 18.64
N GLU A 167 8.15 -7.90 19.84
CA GLU A 167 8.46 -9.32 20.07
C GLU A 167 7.33 -10.25 19.60
N TYR A 168 6.08 -9.96 20.02
CA TYR A 168 4.90 -10.69 19.59
C TYR A 168 4.72 -10.63 18.07
N VAL A 169 4.93 -9.45 17.46
CA VAL A 169 4.81 -9.28 16.01
C VAL A 169 5.86 -10.09 15.26
N VAL A 170 7.12 -10.08 15.71
CA VAL A 170 8.20 -10.86 15.11
C VAL A 170 7.89 -12.35 15.17
N ASP A 171 7.44 -12.85 16.32
CA ASP A 171 7.06 -14.25 16.50
C ASP A 171 5.92 -14.66 15.56
N GLU A 172 4.90 -13.83 15.42
CA GLU A 172 3.77 -14.09 14.53
C GLU A 172 4.16 -13.98 13.04
N LEU A 173 5.00 -13.02 12.65
CA LEU A 173 5.49 -12.91 11.28
C LEU A 173 6.37 -14.11 10.89
N ASN A 174 7.16 -14.66 11.81
CA ASN A 174 7.96 -15.86 11.56
C ASN A 174 7.13 -17.15 11.40
N LYS A 175 5.86 -17.16 11.82
CA LYS A 175 4.91 -18.25 11.52
C LYS A 175 4.30 -18.16 10.13
N ARG A 176 4.55 -17.06 9.41
CA ARG A 176 3.99 -16.74 8.10
C ARG A 176 5.06 -16.80 7.03
N LYS A 177 4.64 -16.97 5.78
CA LYS A 177 5.52 -16.79 4.63
C LYS A 177 5.62 -15.30 4.29
N ASN A 178 6.71 -14.66 4.68
CA ASN A 178 6.95 -13.25 4.38
C ASN A 178 7.51 -13.11 2.96
N ILE A 179 6.91 -12.22 2.18
CA ILE A 179 7.24 -11.95 0.79
C ILE A 179 7.64 -10.49 0.66
N VAL A 180 8.85 -10.23 0.16
CA VAL A 180 9.30 -8.90 -0.22
C VAL A 180 9.24 -8.81 -1.74
N THR A 181 8.56 -7.80 -2.27
CA THR A 181 8.41 -7.69 -3.72
C THR A 181 9.50 -6.87 -4.39
N HIS A 182 9.90 -7.36 -5.55
CA HIS A 182 10.96 -6.80 -6.37
C HIS A 182 10.40 -6.48 -7.76
N LYS A 183 10.73 -5.29 -8.29
CA LYS A 183 10.42 -4.88 -9.66
C LYS A 183 11.74 -4.79 -10.43
N GLU A 184 11.98 -5.76 -11.30
CA GLU A 184 13.24 -5.89 -12.05
C GLU A 184 13.24 -5.01 -13.29
N ASP A 185 12.12 -4.94 -14.01
CA ASP A 185 11.98 -4.07 -15.17
C ASP A 185 11.81 -2.61 -14.71
N ILE A 186 12.94 -1.92 -14.67
CA ILE A 186 13.07 -0.51 -14.29
C ILE A 186 12.38 0.41 -15.30
N ARG A 187 12.33 0.05 -16.59
CA ARG A 187 11.64 0.87 -17.60
C ARG A 187 10.17 0.94 -17.28
N GLU A 188 9.56 -0.19 -16.96
CA GLU A 188 8.16 -0.27 -16.58
C GLU A 188 7.89 0.41 -15.22
N LEU A 189 8.81 0.33 -14.26
CA LEU A 189 8.71 1.12 -13.02
C LEU A 189 8.71 2.63 -13.32
N ALA A 190 9.63 3.10 -14.14
CA ALA A 190 9.75 4.49 -14.54
C ALA A 190 8.49 4.95 -15.27
N ARG A 191 7.98 4.15 -16.22
CA ARG A 191 6.72 4.39 -16.93
C ARG A 191 5.56 4.60 -15.96
N ASN A 192 5.39 3.71 -14.99
CA ASN A 192 4.31 3.82 -14.01
C ASN A 192 4.39 5.10 -13.15
N LEU A 193 5.59 5.58 -12.85
CA LEU A 193 5.81 6.79 -12.05
C LEU A 193 5.69 8.08 -12.88
N PHE A 194 6.19 8.10 -14.12
CA PHE A 194 6.03 9.23 -15.05
C PHE A 194 4.60 9.38 -15.58
N ILE A 195 3.84 8.29 -15.71
CA ILE A 195 2.42 8.38 -16.10
C ILE A 195 1.55 8.81 -14.91
N GLY A 196 1.94 8.46 -13.67
CA GLY A 196 1.36 9.04 -12.47
C GLY A 196 -0.17 8.87 -12.34
N LEU A 197 -0.71 7.68 -12.58
CA LEU A 197 -2.17 7.43 -12.62
C LEU A 197 -2.94 8.37 -13.60
N GLY A 198 -2.28 8.88 -14.64
CA GLY A 198 -2.89 9.81 -15.60
C GLY A 198 -2.86 11.29 -15.18
N HIS A 199 -2.16 11.64 -14.09
CA HIS A 199 -2.04 13.01 -13.63
C HIS A 199 -0.59 13.51 -13.72
N LEU A 200 -0.38 14.58 -14.49
CA LEU A 200 0.88 15.33 -14.54
C LEU A 200 0.75 16.60 -13.67
N PRO A 201 1.31 16.62 -12.45
CA PRO A 201 1.21 17.72 -11.50
C PRO A 201 1.56 19.10 -12.07
N TYR A 202 2.55 19.18 -12.96
CA TYR A 202 3.04 20.48 -13.46
C TYR A 202 2.13 21.16 -14.49
N LYS A 203 1.15 20.45 -15.05
CA LYS A 203 0.15 21.02 -15.96
C LYS A 203 -1.20 21.29 -15.27
N ASN A 204 -1.38 20.86 -14.03
CA ASN A 204 -2.59 21.16 -13.27
C ASN A 204 -2.35 22.42 -12.41
N PRO A 205 -3.00 23.56 -12.71
CA PRO A 205 -2.79 24.80 -11.96
C PRO A 205 -3.18 24.70 -10.48
N ASN A 206 -3.94 23.66 -10.10
CA ASN A 206 -4.35 23.39 -8.72
C ASN A 206 -3.41 22.40 -7.98
N VAL A 207 -2.37 21.87 -8.65
CA VAL A 207 -1.41 20.95 -8.03
C VAL A 207 -0.12 21.69 -7.69
N LEU A 208 0.01 22.02 -6.42
CA LEU A 208 1.02 22.89 -5.80
C LEU A 208 2.49 22.45 -5.90
N TYR A 209 2.83 21.37 -6.61
CA TYR A 209 4.08 20.65 -6.36
C TYR A 209 5.23 20.94 -7.32
N THR A 210 4.97 21.29 -8.58
CA THR A 210 6.02 21.65 -9.56
C THR A 210 5.44 22.53 -10.66
N ASN A 211 6.10 23.60 -11.07
CA ASN A 211 5.62 24.51 -12.13
C ASN A 211 6.33 24.37 -13.47
N THR A 212 7.25 23.41 -13.59
CA THR A 212 8.03 23.15 -14.81
C THR A 212 8.20 21.65 -15.04
N THR A 213 8.34 21.25 -16.31
CA THR A 213 8.64 19.88 -16.71
C THR A 213 9.94 19.37 -16.10
N GLU A 214 10.98 20.22 -16.03
CA GLU A 214 12.27 19.85 -15.45
C GLU A 214 12.17 19.46 -13.97
N LYS A 215 11.47 20.26 -13.16
CA LYS A 215 11.24 19.95 -11.75
C LYS A 215 10.44 18.66 -11.57
N TYR A 216 9.45 18.46 -12.44
CA TYR A 216 8.66 17.23 -12.45
C TYR A 216 9.55 16.01 -12.73
N ILE A 217 10.38 16.06 -13.77
CA ILE A 217 11.32 14.98 -14.11
C ILE A 217 12.27 14.72 -12.94
N GLN A 218 12.89 15.74 -12.38
CA GLN A 218 13.79 15.60 -11.22
C GLN A 218 13.09 14.93 -10.03
N GLN A 219 11.84 15.31 -9.75
CA GLN A 219 11.07 14.71 -8.66
C GLN A 219 10.72 13.25 -8.94
N VAL A 220 10.27 12.91 -10.15
CA VAL A 220 9.94 11.53 -10.51
C VAL A 220 11.20 10.67 -10.50
N THR A 221 12.32 11.14 -11.05
CA THR A 221 13.63 10.47 -10.95
C THR A 221 14.01 10.17 -9.50
N LYS A 222 13.86 11.16 -8.61
CA LYS A 222 14.07 10.96 -7.18
C LYS A 222 13.16 9.86 -6.62
N LEU A 223 11.87 9.85 -6.96
CA LEU A 223 10.93 8.83 -6.51
C LEU A 223 11.29 7.43 -7.04
N ILE A 224 11.70 7.29 -8.31
CA ILE A 224 12.13 6.00 -8.86
C ILE A 224 13.32 5.46 -8.06
N ASN A 225 14.31 6.31 -7.77
CA ASN A 225 15.50 5.92 -7.02
C ASN A 225 15.18 5.61 -5.55
N GLU A 226 14.27 6.36 -4.92
CA GLU A 226 13.78 6.05 -3.57
C GLU A 226 13.05 4.70 -3.54
N HIS A 227 12.21 4.39 -4.55
CA HIS A 227 11.55 3.09 -4.65
C HIS A 227 12.54 1.92 -4.80
N ARG A 228 13.58 2.08 -5.64
CA ARG A 228 14.66 1.08 -5.81
C ARG A 228 15.39 0.82 -4.49
N GLN A 229 15.64 1.86 -3.71
CA GLN A 229 16.32 1.74 -2.42
C GLN A 229 15.41 1.17 -1.33
N PHE A 230 14.13 1.52 -1.34
CA PHE A 230 13.18 1.14 -0.30
C PHE A 230 12.99 -0.37 -0.18
N GLU A 231 13.11 -1.13 -1.27
CA GLU A 231 13.14 -2.59 -1.23
C GLU A 231 14.30 -3.12 -0.36
N LYS A 232 15.50 -2.57 -0.54
CA LYS A 232 16.68 -2.93 0.26
C LYS A 232 16.52 -2.51 1.72
N ASP A 233 15.85 -1.38 1.95
CA ASP A 233 15.56 -0.89 3.30
C ASP A 233 14.58 -1.83 4.03
N ILE A 234 13.59 -2.39 3.33
CA ILE A 234 12.70 -3.44 3.87
C ILE A 234 13.51 -4.67 4.26
N ILE A 235 14.36 -5.16 3.36
CA ILE A 235 15.21 -6.33 3.62
C ILE A 235 16.08 -6.11 4.86
N THR A 236 16.77 -4.97 4.92
CA THR A 236 17.63 -4.59 6.06
C THR A 236 16.85 -4.61 7.38
N CYS A 237 15.60 -4.13 7.35
CA CYS A 237 14.71 -4.15 8.52
C CYS A 237 14.34 -5.59 8.92
N LEU A 238 13.99 -6.45 7.97
CA LEU A 238 13.63 -7.84 8.25
C LEU A 238 14.82 -8.66 8.78
N ASP A 239 16.01 -8.45 8.23
CA ASP A 239 17.25 -9.07 8.70
C ASP A 239 17.55 -8.67 10.15
N TYR A 240 17.37 -7.39 10.49
CA TYR A 240 17.57 -6.90 11.86
C TYR A 240 16.64 -7.58 12.88
N TYR A 241 15.37 -7.79 12.51
CA TYR A 241 14.40 -8.50 13.35
C TYR A 241 14.49 -10.03 13.25
N ASN A 242 15.42 -10.57 12.46
CA ASN A 242 15.55 -12.00 12.17
C ASN A 242 14.23 -12.61 11.66
N ILE A 243 13.55 -11.90 10.75
CA ILE A 243 12.31 -12.36 10.11
C ILE A 243 12.66 -12.95 8.75
N SER A 244 12.44 -14.25 8.58
CA SER A 244 12.69 -14.92 7.30
C SER A 244 11.75 -14.40 6.21
N TYR A 245 12.27 -14.21 4.99
CA TYR A 245 11.50 -13.74 3.84
C TYR A 245 11.96 -14.38 2.53
N ASP A 246 11.06 -14.39 1.56
CA ASP A 246 11.39 -14.67 0.16
C ASP A 246 11.26 -13.40 -0.69
N ILE A 247 12.12 -13.27 -1.70
CA ILE A 247 11.91 -12.30 -2.77
C ILE A 247 10.88 -12.83 -3.76
N PHE A 248 9.96 -11.95 -4.19
CA PHE A 248 9.01 -12.20 -5.26
C PHE A 248 9.16 -11.18 -6.39
N ASN A 249 9.52 -11.65 -7.57
CA ASN A 249 9.73 -10.81 -8.74
C ASN A 249 8.41 -10.54 -9.47
N LEU A 250 7.95 -9.30 -9.45
CA LEU A 250 6.68 -8.89 -10.07
C LEU A 250 6.67 -9.09 -11.60
N ASP A 251 7.84 -9.11 -12.23
CA ASP A 251 8.01 -9.23 -13.68
C ASP A 251 8.12 -10.66 -14.17
N LYS A 252 8.53 -11.60 -13.31
CA LYS A 252 8.85 -12.97 -13.73
C LYS A 252 8.17 -14.07 -12.93
N ASP A 253 7.91 -13.85 -11.64
CA ASP A 253 7.37 -14.89 -10.78
C ASP A 253 5.88 -15.11 -11.02
N ASP A 254 5.44 -16.34 -10.77
CA ASP A 254 4.07 -16.78 -10.87
C ASP A 254 3.33 -16.61 -9.52
N TYR A 255 2.25 -15.84 -9.55
CA TYR A 255 1.41 -15.59 -8.36
C TYR A 255 0.69 -16.86 -7.88
N ASN A 256 0.16 -17.70 -8.76
CA ASN A 256 -0.51 -18.96 -8.37
C ASN A 256 0.45 -19.86 -7.63
N GLN A 257 1.62 -20.08 -8.20
CA GLN A 257 2.61 -20.98 -7.61
C GLN A 257 3.13 -20.43 -6.27
N ARG A 258 3.41 -19.13 -6.19
CA ARG A 258 3.98 -18.54 -4.96
C ARG A 258 2.97 -18.53 -3.81
N PHE A 259 1.73 -18.16 -4.09
CA PHE A 259 0.69 -17.92 -3.09
C PHE A 259 -0.31 -19.07 -2.96
N ASN A 260 -0.13 -20.16 -3.73
CA ASN A 260 -1.03 -21.32 -3.76
C ASN A 260 -2.50 -20.91 -3.97
N LEU A 261 -2.70 -20.17 -5.07
CA LEU A 261 -4.00 -19.68 -5.54
C LEU A 261 -4.47 -20.50 -6.74
N ASP A 262 -5.78 -20.73 -6.83
CA ASP A 262 -6.41 -21.52 -7.89
C ASP A 262 -6.81 -20.64 -9.09
N GLN A 263 -7.11 -19.36 -8.85
CA GLN A 263 -7.53 -18.38 -9.84
C GLN A 263 -6.58 -17.17 -9.86
N THR A 264 -6.14 -16.77 -11.05
CA THR A 264 -5.37 -15.53 -11.24
C THR A 264 -5.91 -14.68 -12.37
N PHE A 265 -5.67 -13.38 -12.25
CA PHE A 265 -5.68 -12.49 -13.40
C PHE A 265 -4.43 -12.67 -14.25
N THR A 266 -4.59 -12.47 -15.55
CA THR A 266 -3.44 -12.33 -16.45
C THR A 266 -2.79 -10.95 -16.24
N LYS A 267 -1.47 -10.82 -16.44
CA LYS A 267 -0.77 -9.52 -16.38
C LYS A 267 -1.38 -8.43 -17.29
N GLN A 268 -2.05 -8.84 -18.38
CA GLN A 268 -2.77 -7.93 -19.29
C GLN A 268 -4.04 -7.32 -18.68
N GLN A 269 -4.52 -7.85 -17.56
CA GLN A 269 -5.63 -7.26 -16.79
C GLN A 269 -5.12 -6.30 -15.70
N ASP A 270 -3.82 -6.31 -15.38
CA ASP A 270 -3.13 -5.38 -14.46
C ASP A 270 -2.65 -4.10 -15.18
N THR A 271 -2.59 -4.13 -16.51
CA THR A 271 -2.35 -2.92 -17.31
C THR A 271 -3.60 -2.04 -17.26
N MET A 272 -3.47 -0.90 -16.58
CA MET A 272 -4.48 0.16 -16.44
C MET A 272 -5.49 0.22 -17.59
N HIS A 273 -6.77 0.20 -17.21
CA HIS A 273 -7.88 0.58 -18.06
C HIS A 273 -7.65 1.95 -18.73
N ILE A 274 -7.72 1.90 -20.07
CA ILE A 274 -8.02 2.98 -21.03
C ILE A 274 -6.88 4.00 -21.26
N TYR A 275 -6.18 3.76 -22.37
CA TYR A 275 -5.17 4.59 -23.05
C TYR A 275 -5.70 5.90 -23.64
N GLU A 276 -6.79 6.44 -23.12
CA GLU A 276 -7.43 7.63 -23.70
C GLU A 276 -7.10 8.84 -22.82
N GLU A 277 -6.35 9.77 -23.43
CA GLU A 277 -6.04 11.13 -22.93
C GLU A 277 -4.89 11.26 -21.92
N PHE A 278 -3.69 10.80 -22.28
CA PHE A 278 -2.48 11.33 -21.61
C PHE A 278 -2.33 12.84 -21.89
N ILE A 279 -2.05 13.60 -20.84
CA ILE A 279 -1.83 15.06 -20.94
C ILE A 279 -0.54 15.38 -21.74
N GLU A 280 0.41 14.44 -21.79
CA GLU A 280 1.57 14.48 -22.69
C GLU A 280 1.54 13.30 -23.66
N PRO A 281 2.03 13.48 -24.91
CA PRO A 281 2.22 12.36 -25.82
C PRO A 281 3.11 11.27 -25.20
N ILE A 282 2.77 10.01 -25.44
CA ILE A 282 3.51 8.87 -24.87
C ILE A 282 4.98 8.89 -25.30
N GLU A 283 5.28 9.38 -26.50
CA GLU A 283 6.63 9.51 -27.03
C GLU A 283 7.49 10.48 -26.22
N VAL A 284 6.88 11.54 -25.67
CA VAL A 284 7.57 12.49 -24.78
C VAL A 284 7.91 11.81 -23.46
N ILE A 285 6.95 11.06 -22.90
CA ILE A 285 7.15 10.30 -21.66
C ILE A 285 8.23 9.24 -21.84
N GLU A 286 8.20 8.48 -22.95
CA GLU A 286 9.23 7.49 -23.28
C GLU A 286 10.61 8.14 -23.44
N GLY A 287 10.69 9.35 -24.00
CA GLY A 287 11.95 10.12 -24.04
C GLY A 287 12.51 10.47 -22.66
N TRP A 288 11.65 10.80 -21.68
CA TRP A 288 12.10 11.01 -20.29
C TRP A 288 12.59 9.70 -19.65
N ILE A 289 11.92 8.59 -19.93
CA ILE A 289 12.29 7.26 -19.45
C ILE A 289 13.65 6.84 -20.03
N ASP A 290 13.87 7.06 -21.34
CA ASP A 290 15.14 6.76 -22.01
C ASP A 290 16.30 7.55 -21.39
N ASN A 291 16.08 8.85 -21.12
CA ASN A 291 17.08 9.68 -20.45
C ASN A 291 17.35 9.19 -19.03
N TYR A 292 16.30 8.86 -18.26
CA TYR A 292 16.46 8.29 -16.91
C TYR A 292 17.31 7.02 -16.92
N ILE A 293 16.99 6.07 -17.81
CA ILE A 293 17.72 4.79 -17.93
C ILE A 293 19.18 5.03 -18.31
N LYS A 294 19.44 5.94 -19.24
CA LYS A 294 20.80 6.30 -19.66
C LYS A 294 21.62 6.88 -18.51
N GLU A 295 20.99 7.69 -17.66
CA GLU A 295 21.64 8.36 -16.52
C GLU A 295 21.74 7.47 -15.27
N ASN A 296 20.89 6.43 -15.15
CA ASN A 296 20.76 5.58 -13.95
C ASN A 296 20.70 4.08 -14.32
N PRO A 297 21.80 3.50 -14.84
CA PRO A 297 21.85 2.09 -15.22
C PRO A 297 21.57 1.10 -14.06
#